data_AF-A0A9D8DEP3-F1
#
_entry.id   AF-A0A9D8DEP3-F1
#
_cell.length_a   1.000
_cell.length_b   1.000
_cell.length_c   1.000
_cell.angle_alpha   90.00
_cell.angle_beta   90.00
_cell.angle_gamma   90.00
#
_symmetry.space_group_name_H-M   'P 1'
#
loop_
_entity.id
_entity.type
_entity.pdbx_description
1 polymer ?
#
loop_
_entity_poly.entity_id
_entity_poly.type
_entity_poly.pdbx_seq_one_letter_code
_entity_poly.pdbx_strand_id
1 'polypeptide(L)'
;MSTLDAAGRPGASLPLPRRLWAAAAVVLERPRFFIPFLVVLTSLGLWLDSLGGLGWQITLSVVAWAVLIAACVPLGPLDRSRVFVVVVVATIAELIFSALLGVYDYRLGNLPVFVPAGHGLVYLAGYRFSQTRIARVHPRIIVGIAIAGALGWGILGLTDWLGRVDVAGAMAVAVLVVFLIIGRAPVLYAGVFLF
;
A
#
# COMPACT_ATOMS: atom_id res chain seq x y z
N MET A 1 3.36 31.13 24.37
CA MET A 1 2.37 30.93 25.46
C MET A 1 2.64 29.56 26.06
N SER A 2 3.35 29.53 27.19
CA SER A 2 3.90 28.32 27.85
C SER A 2 2.85 27.72 28.78
N THR A 3 2.43 26.48 28.54
CA THR A 3 1.54 25.74 29.44
C THR A 3 2.35 25.22 30.63
N LEU A 4 2.18 25.84 31.80
CA LEU A 4 2.66 25.33 33.08
C LEU A 4 1.74 24.20 33.56
N ASP A 5 2.30 23.18 34.23
CA ASP A 5 1.51 22.14 34.88
C ASP A 5 0.93 22.61 36.23
N ALA A 6 0.11 21.78 36.88
CA ALA A 6 -0.55 22.09 38.16
C ALA A 6 0.42 22.41 39.31
N ALA A 7 1.73 22.21 39.12
CA ALA A 7 2.80 22.53 40.08
C ALA A 7 3.66 23.72 39.66
N GLY A 8 3.28 24.47 38.62
CA GLY A 8 4.03 25.63 38.13
C GLY A 8 5.37 25.28 37.48
N ARG A 9 5.60 24.01 37.12
CA ARG A 9 6.82 23.59 36.42
C ARG A 9 6.60 23.74 34.92
N PRO A 10 7.62 24.15 34.14
CA PRO A 10 7.52 24.08 32.69
C PRO A 10 7.24 22.62 32.32
N GLY A 11 6.08 22.37 31.69
CA GLY A 11 5.66 21.01 31.34
C GLY A 11 6.78 20.33 30.57
N ALA A 12 7.31 19.24 31.13
CA ALA A 12 8.50 18.59 30.59
C ALA A 12 8.26 18.20 29.14
N SER A 13 8.97 18.86 28.23
CA SER A 13 8.92 18.56 26.81
C SER A 13 9.43 17.13 26.58
N LEU A 14 8.67 16.32 25.84
CA LEU A 14 9.16 15.00 25.44
C LEU A 14 10.52 15.14 24.73
N PRO A 15 11.47 14.21 24.96
CA PRO A 15 12.71 14.14 24.20
C PRO A 15 12.46 14.12 22.69
N LEU A 16 13.33 14.74 21.90
CA LEU A 16 13.20 14.83 20.42
C LEU A 16 12.85 13.49 19.75
N PRO A 17 13.50 12.35 20.07
CA PRO A 17 13.15 11.06 19.45
C PRO A 17 11.70 10.64 19.72
N ARG A 18 11.19 10.90 20.93
CA ARG A 18 9.79 10.58 21.28
C ARG A 18 8.80 11.49 20.56
N ARG A 19 9.16 12.76 20.34
CA ARG A 19 8.35 13.70 19.55
C ARG A 19 8.29 13.30 18.09
N LEU A 20 9.43 12.95 17.49
CA LEU A 20 9.50 12.48 16.11
C LEU A 20 8.69 11.20 15.91
N TRP A 21 8.81 10.25 16.84
CA TRP A 21 7.98 9.04 16.82
C TRP A 21 6.49 9.37 16.96
N ALA A 22 6.09 10.25 17.87
CA ALA A 22 4.68 10.62 18.03
C ALA A 22 4.09 11.24 16.74
N ALA A 23 4.85 12.11 16.07
CA ALA A 23 4.44 12.66 14.77
C ALA A 23 4.35 11.58 13.68
N ALA A 24 5.35 10.70 13.59
CA ALA A 24 5.35 9.58 12.65
C ALA A 24 4.18 8.62 12.90
N ALA A 25 3.89 8.28 14.17
CA ALA A 25 2.79 7.41 14.56
C ALA A 25 1.43 7.99 14.11
N VAL A 26 1.23 9.31 14.21
CA VAL A 26 0.00 9.95 13.69
C VAL A 26 -0.14 9.74 12.18
N VAL A 27 0.93 9.90 11.41
CA VAL A 27 0.91 9.67 9.96
C VAL A 27 0.68 8.20 9.65
N LEU A 28 1.40 7.31 10.34
CA LEU A 28 1.38 5.89 10.09
C LEU A 28 0.07 5.24 10.53
N GLU A 29 -0.57 5.68 11.61
CA GLU A 29 -1.78 5.01 12.12
C GLU A 29 -3.08 5.54 11.52
N ARG A 30 -3.15 6.84 11.21
CA ARG A 30 -4.41 7.50 10.84
C ARG A 30 -4.63 7.38 9.33
N PRO A 31 -5.74 6.77 8.86
CA PRO A 31 -5.98 6.56 7.43
C PRO A 31 -5.88 7.84 6.59
N ARG A 32 -6.40 8.97 7.11
CA ARG A 32 -6.39 10.28 6.43
C ARG A 32 -4.99 10.85 6.16
N PHE A 33 -3.98 10.38 6.87
CA PHE A 33 -2.59 10.80 6.67
C PHE A 33 -1.79 9.68 6.00
N PHE A 34 -2.02 8.42 6.41
CA PHE A 34 -1.32 7.27 5.86
C PHE A 34 -1.56 7.08 4.36
N ILE A 35 -2.81 7.23 3.90
CA ILE A 35 -3.15 6.98 2.49
C ILE A 35 -2.50 8.03 1.57
N PRO A 36 -2.65 9.35 1.78
CA PRO A 36 -1.95 10.33 0.96
C PRO A 36 -0.42 10.19 1.04
N PHE A 37 0.11 9.90 2.23
CA PHE A 37 1.53 9.63 2.41
C PHE A 37 2.00 8.45 1.55
N LEU A 38 1.24 7.34 1.54
CA LEU A 38 1.58 6.18 0.72
C LEU A 38 1.50 6.49 -0.77
N VAL A 39 0.46 7.19 -1.24
CA VAL A 39 0.34 7.58 -2.65
C VAL A 39 1.54 8.43 -3.09
N VAL A 40 1.96 9.39 -2.25
CA VAL A 40 3.15 10.21 -2.52
C VAL A 40 4.42 9.36 -2.50
N LEU A 41 4.59 8.50 -1.48
CA LEU A 41 5.75 7.63 -1.34
C LEU A 41 5.91 6.70 -2.54
N THR A 42 4.83 6.03 -2.97
CA THR A 42 4.82 5.12 -4.12
C THR A 42 5.09 5.86 -5.42
N SER A 43 4.37 6.96 -5.68
CA SER A 43 4.54 7.74 -6.93
C SER A 43 5.96 8.31 -7.04
N LEU A 44 6.48 8.88 -5.96
CA LEU A 44 7.84 9.41 -5.91
C LEU A 44 8.87 8.28 -6.02
N GLY A 45 8.65 7.16 -5.34
CA GLY A 45 9.55 6.01 -5.36
C GLY A 45 9.67 5.40 -6.76
N LEU A 46 8.55 5.21 -7.46
CA LEU A 46 8.53 4.71 -8.84
C LEU A 46 9.18 5.70 -9.81
N TRP A 47 8.94 7.00 -9.63
CA TRP A 47 9.62 8.02 -10.42
C TRP A 47 11.13 8.00 -10.18
N LEU A 48 11.60 7.93 -8.93
CA LEU A 48 13.02 7.83 -8.61
C LEU A 48 13.66 6.53 -9.13
N ASP A 49 12.97 5.40 -9.05
CA ASP A 49 13.45 4.15 -9.67
C ASP A 49 13.60 4.32 -11.19
N SER A 50 12.67 5.01 -11.86
CA SER A 50 12.76 5.23 -13.31
C SER A 50 14.01 6.02 -13.74
N LEU A 51 14.56 6.85 -12.84
CA LEU A 51 15.75 7.67 -13.09
C LEU A 51 17.07 6.98 -12.69
N GLY A 52 16.97 5.93 -11.86
CA GLY A 52 18.08 5.46 -11.06
C GLY A 52 18.72 4.13 -11.49
N GLY A 53 19.87 3.79 -10.94
CA GLY A 53 20.46 2.43 -11.01
C GLY A 53 20.16 1.60 -9.76
N LEU A 54 20.89 0.50 -9.59
CA LEU A 54 20.75 -0.40 -8.43
C LEU A 54 20.85 0.32 -7.07
N GLY A 55 21.69 1.35 -6.95
CA GLY A 55 21.83 2.13 -5.72
C GLY A 55 20.53 2.83 -5.29
N TRP A 56 19.72 3.31 -6.26
CA TRP A 56 18.40 3.86 -5.98
C TRP A 56 17.44 2.77 -5.54
N GLN A 57 17.45 1.59 -6.17
CA GLN A 57 16.62 0.46 -5.73
C GLN A 57 16.92 0.01 -4.31
N ILE A 58 18.19 -0.06 -3.92
CA ILE A 58 18.60 -0.39 -2.55
C ILE A 58 18.08 0.68 -1.58
N THR A 59 18.27 1.96 -1.91
CA THR A 59 17.79 3.09 -1.09
C THR A 59 16.28 3.03 -0.89
N LEU A 60 15.53 2.85 -1.98
CA LEU A 60 14.07 2.70 -1.94
C LEU A 60 13.64 1.47 -1.14
N SER A 61 14.40 0.37 -1.23
CA SER A 61 14.15 -0.84 -0.43
C SER A 61 14.29 -0.59 1.06
N VAL A 62 15.38 0.06 1.48
CA VAL A 62 15.58 0.42 2.90
C VAL A 62 14.44 1.31 3.38
N VAL A 63 14.05 2.32 2.61
CA VAL A 63 12.95 3.22 2.96
C VAL A 63 11.62 2.48 3.05
N ALA A 64 11.25 1.69 2.04
CA ALA A 64 9.98 0.97 2.00
C ALA A 64 9.85 -0.02 3.17
N TRP A 65 10.92 -0.79 3.46
CA TRP A 65 10.93 -1.70 4.60
C TRP A 65 10.90 -0.98 5.94
N ALA A 66 11.63 0.12 6.10
CA ALA A 66 11.58 0.91 7.33
C ALA A 66 10.17 1.47 7.59
N VAL A 67 9.50 1.98 6.55
CA VAL A 67 8.12 2.46 6.63
C VAL A 67 7.15 1.32 6.95
N LEU A 68 7.28 0.16 6.31
CA LEU A 68 6.42 -1.00 6.59
C LEU A 68 6.58 -1.48 8.03
N ILE A 69 7.82 -1.64 8.50
CA ILE A 69 8.12 -2.07 9.87
C ILE A 69 7.54 -1.06 10.87
N ALA A 70 7.79 0.24 10.67
CA ALA A 70 7.24 1.29 11.51
C ALA A 70 5.70 1.29 11.52
N ALA A 71 5.07 1.09 10.36
CA ALA A 71 3.62 1.00 10.22
C ALA A 71 3.02 -0.25 10.91
N CYS A 72 3.83 -1.29 11.14
CA CYS A 72 3.44 -2.52 11.84
C CYS A 72 3.60 -2.45 13.37
N VAL A 73 4.43 -1.53 13.89
CA VAL A 73 4.63 -1.35 15.34
C VAL A 73 3.32 -1.19 16.12
N PRO A 74 2.35 -0.35 15.71
CA PRO A 74 1.10 -0.17 16.47
C PRO A 74 0.08 -1.30 16.30
N LEU A 75 0.31 -2.26 15.38
CA LEU A 75 -0.65 -3.31 15.08
C LEU A 75 -0.67 -4.40 16.16
N GLY A 76 -1.85 -4.99 16.38
CA GLY A 76 -1.98 -6.21 17.17
C GLY A 76 -1.37 -7.44 16.48
N PRO A 77 -1.10 -8.54 17.20
CA PRO A 77 -0.42 -9.71 16.65
C PRO A 77 -1.09 -10.28 15.39
N LEU A 78 -2.41 -10.41 15.40
CA LEU A 78 -3.17 -10.94 14.26
C LEU A 78 -3.03 -10.08 13.00
N ASP A 79 -3.06 -8.75 13.15
CA ASP A 79 -2.92 -7.82 12.02
C ASP A 79 -1.50 -7.85 11.46
N ARG A 80 -0.47 -7.96 12.32
CA ARG A 80 0.91 -8.17 11.87
C ARG A 80 1.06 -9.48 11.09
N SER A 81 0.42 -10.56 11.54
CA SER A 81 0.42 -11.84 10.82
C SER A 81 -0.23 -11.71 9.45
N ARG A 82 -1.32 -10.95 9.30
CA ARG A 82 -1.96 -10.70 8.00
C ARG A 82 -1.03 -9.95 7.05
N VAL A 83 -0.35 -8.90 7.53
CA VAL A 83 0.65 -8.18 6.72
C VAL A 83 1.77 -9.13 6.28
N PHE A 84 2.31 -9.92 7.21
CA PHE A 84 3.36 -10.89 6.90
C PHE A 84 2.91 -11.91 5.83
N VAL A 85 1.72 -12.49 5.99
CA VAL A 85 1.15 -13.42 5.00
C VAL A 85 0.99 -12.75 3.64
N VAL A 86 0.50 -11.50 3.59
CA VAL A 86 0.39 -10.76 2.33
C VAL A 86 1.76 -10.58 1.68
N VAL A 87 2.77 -10.13 2.42
CA VAL A 87 4.12 -9.94 1.88
C VAL A 87 4.65 -11.24 1.29
N VAL A 88 4.55 -12.35 2.02
CA VAL A 88 5.04 -13.67 1.56
C VAL A 88 4.27 -14.16 0.34
N VAL A 89 2.93 -14.21 0.42
CA VAL A 89 2.10 -14.75 -0.66
C VAL A 89 2.19 -13.89 -1.92
N ALA A 90 2.14 -12.57 -1.78
CA ALA A 90 2.28 -11.65 -2.91
C ALA A 90 3.67 -11.76 -3.53
N THR A 91 4.73 -11.89 -2.74
CA THR A 91 6.10 -12.06 -3.27
C THR A 91 6.26 -13.41 -3.99
N ILE A 92 5.64 -14.48 -3.52
CA ILE A 92 5.63 -15.76 -4.25
C ILE A 92 4.89 -15.61 -5.57
N ALA A 93 3.71 -14.99 -5.57
CA ALA A 93 2.97 -14.73 -6.80
C ALA A 93 3.77 -13.84 -7.76
N GLU A 94 4.44 -12.81 -7.24
CA GLU A 94 5.32 -11.91 -7.96
C GLU A 94 6.46 -12.68 -8.65
N LEU A 95 7.15 -13.59 -7.94
CA LEU A 95 8.19 -14.43 -8.51
C LEU A 95 7.65 -15.38 -9.58
N ILE A 96 6.44 -15.91 -9.40
CA ILE A 96 5.80 -16.77 -10.40
C ILE A 96 5.47 -15.96 -11.66
N PHE A 97 4.78 -14.82 -11.53
CA PHE A 97 4.31 -14.07 -12.69
C PHE A 97 5.43 -13.31 -13.40
N SER A 98 6.40 -12.76 -12.68
CA SER A 98 7.56 -12.09 -13.28
C SER A 98 8.64 -13.11 -13.69
N ALA A 99 9.31 -13.74 -12.74
CA ALA A 99 10.53 -14.52 -13.02
C ALA A 99 10.27 -15.88 -13.68
N LEU A 100 9.17 -16.57 -13.36
CA LEU A 100 8.89 -17.89 -13.92
C LEU A 100 8.06 -17.85 -15.22
N LEU A 101 7.02 -17.02 -15.26
CA LEU A 101 6.08 -16.94 -16.39
C LEU A 101 6.38 -15.79 -17.37
N GLY A 102 7.19 -14.80 -16.98
CA GLY A 102 7.54 -13.68 -17.86
C GLY A 102 6.35 -12.80 -18.26
N VAL A 103 5.34 -12.67 -17.40
CA VAL A 103 4.13 -11.85 -17.68
C VAL A 103 4.50 -10.36 -17.73
N TYR A 104 5.51 -9.95 -16.97
CA TYR A 104 6.07 -8.61 -17.01
C TYR A 104 7.49 -8.60 -16.45
N ASP A 105 8.29 -7.62 -16.88
CA ASP A 105 9.68 -7.44 -16.50
C ASP A 105 9.92 -6.20 -15.65
N TYR A 106 10.92 -6.29 -14.78
CA TYR A 106 11.48 -5.14 -14.08
C TYR A 106 12.61 -4.50 -14.89
N ARG A 107 12.72 -3.18 -14.84
CA ARG A 107 13.65 -2.36 -15.63
C ARG A 107 15.12 -2.81 -15.57
N LEU A 108 15.58 -3.28 -14.41
CA LEU A 108 16.97 -3.73 -14.21
C LEU A 108 17.12 -5.26 -14.30
N GLY A 109 16.07 -5.99 -14.69
CA GLY A 109 16.08 -7.45 -14.78
C GLY A 109 16.09 -8.18 -13.43
N ASN A 110 16.05 -7.45 -12.31
CA ASN A 110 15.90 -8.00 -10.97
C ASN A 110 14.58 -7.57 -10.35
N LEU A 111 14.02 -8.42 -9.48
CA LEU A 111 12.91 -8.03 -8.60
C LEU A 111 13.43 -7.01 -7.57
N PRO A 112 12.95 -5.76 -7.56
CA PRO A 112 13.38 -4.77 -6.58
C PRO A 112 12.88 -5.15 -5.19
N VAL A 113 13.74 -5.09 -4.18
CA VAL A 113 13.42 -5.56 -2.82
C VAL A 113 12.40 -4.65 -2.10
N PHE A 114 12.11 -3.45 -2.64
CA PHE A 114 11.01 -2.62 -2.18
C PHE A 114 9.63 -3.17 -2.58
N VAL A 115 9.53 -4.05 -3.59
CA VAL A 115 8.23 -4.59 -4.07
C VAL A 115 7.53 -5.42 -2.99
N PRO A 116 8.20 -6.40 -2.32
CA PRO A 116 7.63 -7.09 -1.16
C PRO A 116 7.10 -6.16 -0.07
N ALA A 117 7.87 -5.11 0.26
CA ALA A 117 7.43 -4.13 1.25
C ALA A 117 6.20 -3.33 0.76
N GLY A 118 6.17 -3.00 -0.53
CA GLY A 118 5.06 -2.35 -1.22
C GLY A 118 3.75 -3.11 -1.05
N HIS A 119 3.75 -4.44 -1.23
CA HIS A 119 2.54 -5.26 -1.03
C HIS A 119 1.97 -5.12 0.38
N GLY A 120 2.84 -5.13 1.41
CA GLY A 120 2.43 -4.94 2.80
C GLY A 120 1.87 -3.53 3.05
N LEU A 121 2.48 -2.50 2.45
CA LEU A 121 2.04 -1.11 2.60
C LEU A 121 0.70 -0.84 1.91
N VAL A 122 0.50 -1.33 0.69
CA VAL A 122 -0.77 -1.24 -0.06
C VAL A 122 -1.87 -1.99 0.68
N TYR A 123 -1.57 -3.19 1.20
CA TYR A 123 -2.51 -3.90 2.08
C TYR A 123 -2.90 -3.08 3.31
N LEU A 124 -1.92 -2.44 3.98
CA LEU A 124 -2.21 -1.60 5.13
C LEU A 124 -3.05 -0.37 4.77
N ALA A 125 -2.87 0.20 3.58
CA ALA A 125 -3.72 1.29 3.11
C ALA A 125 -5.15 0.82 2.91
N GLY A 126 -5.36 -0.30 2.21
CA GLY A 126 -6.69 -0.89 2.03
C GLY A 126 -7.35 -1.30 3.35
N TYR A 127 -6.59 -1.91 4.27
CA TYR A 127 -7.07 -2.28 5.61
C TYR A 127 -7.46 -1.04 6.42
N ARG A 128 -6.62 -0.01 6.48
CA ARG A 128 -6.92 1.24 7.20
C ARG A 128 -8.10 1.99 6.58
N PHE A 129 -8.18 2.00 5.25
CA PHE A 129 -9.31 2.58 4.52
C PHE A 129 -10.62 1.87 4.86
N SER A 130 -10.63 0.53 4.91
CA SER A 130 -11.82 -0.24 5.25
C SER A 130 -12.32 0.02 6.68
N GLN A 131 -11.47 0.54 7.56
CA GLN A 131 -11.84 0.97 8.92
C GLN A 131 -12.39 2.41 8.99
N THR A 132 -12.38 3.18 7.90
CA THR A 132 -12.90 4.55 7.92
C THR A 132 -14.43 4.59 7.99
N ARG A 133 -15.00 5.69 8.50
CA ARG A 133 -16.45 5.88 8.56
C ARG A 133 -17.09 5.82 7.17
N ILE A 134 -16.45 6.42 6.17
CA ILE A 134 -16.97 6.44 4.78
C ILE A 134 -17.08 5.01 4.24
N ALA A 135 -16.04 4.20 4.40
CA ALA A 135 -16.01 2.83 3.93
C ALA A 135 -17.04 1.92 4.64
N ARG A 136 -17.28 2.15 5.94
CA ARG A 136 -18.29 1.40 6.71
C ARG A 136 -19.73 1.82 6.40
N VAL A 137 -19.98 3.11 6.13
CA VAL A 137 -21.32 3.63 5.84
C VAL A 137 -21.73 3.36 4.40
N HIS A 138 -20.79 3.40 3.45
CA HIS A 138 -21.07 3.26 2.02
C HIS A 138 -20.33 2.07 1.36
N PRO A 139 -20.35 0.85 1.95
CA PRO A 139 -19.54 -0.27 1.46
C PRO A 139 -19.87 -0.65 0.01
N ARG A 140 -21.16 -0.63 -0.37
CA ARG A 140 -21.60 -0.95 -1.74
C ARG A 140 -21.12 0.07 -2.76
N ILE A 141 -21.10 1.36 -2.41
CA ILE A 141 -20.62 2.42 -3.30
C ILE A 141 -19.12 2.27 -3.51
N ILE A 142 -18.36 2.07 -2.43
CA ILE A 142 -16.90 1.86 -2.51
C ILE A 142 -16.55 0.65 -3.37
N VAL A 143 -17.21 -0.49 -3.14
CA VAL A 143 -17.00 -1.71 -3.95
C VAL A 143 -17.43 -1.48 -5.40
N GLY A 144 -18.56 -0.80 -5.64
CA GLY A 144 -19.02 -0.46 -6.99
C GLY A 144 -18.03 0.43 -7.76
N ILE A 145 -17.45 1.44 -7.09
CA ILE A 145 -16.39 2.28 -7.67
C ILE A 145 -15.17 1.44 -8.03
N ALA A 146 -14.73 0.55 -7.13
CA ALA A 146 -13.59 -0.32 -7.40
C ALA A 146 -13.85 -1.27 -8.56
N ILE A 147 -15.03 -1.89 -8.64
CA ILE A 147 -15.42 -2.74 -9.79
C ILE A 147 -15.44 -1.94 -11.08
N ALA A 148 -16.08 -0.77 -11.09
CA ALA A 148 -16.18 0.07 -12.28
C ALA A 148 -14.79 0.53 -12.76
N GLY A 149 -13.92 0.96 -11.84
CA GLY A 149 -12.54 1.33 -12.15
C GLY A 149 -11.71 0.15 -12.66
N ALA A 150 -11.80 -1.01 -12.00
CA ALA A 150 -11.05 -2.21 -12.39
C ALA A 150 -11.49 -2.72 -13.76
N LEU A 151 -12.80 -2.83 -14.03
CA LEU A 151 -13.32 -3.21 -15.33
C LEU A 151 -12.97 -2.18 -16.41
N GLY A 152 -13.06 -0.89 -16.10
CA GLY A 152 -12.65 0.18 -17.01
C GLY A 152 -11.18 0.04 -17.41
N TRP A 153 -10.29 -0.20 -16.44
CA TRP A 153 -8.87 -0.44 -16.69
C TRP A 153 -8.62 -1.73 -17.47
N GLY A 154 -9.28 -2.83 -17.10
CA GLY A 154 -9.14 -4.12 -17.78
C GLY A 154 -9.62 -4.07 -19.24
N ILE A 155 -10.75 -3.40 -19.51
CA ILE A 155 -11.26 -3.20 -20.87
C ILE A 155 -10.30 -2.32 -21.66
N LEU A 156 -9.82 -1.21 -21.08
CA LEU A 156 -8.83 -0.35 -21.74
C LEU A 156 -7.54 -1.12 -22.07
N GLY A 157 -7.08 -1.99 -21.16
CA GLY A 157 -5.94 -2.89 -21.37
C GLY A 157 -6.13 -3.88 -22.52
N LEU A 158 -7.36 -4.27 -22.84
CA LEU A 158 -7.66 -5.12 -24.00
C LEU A 158 -7.69 -4.34 -25.33
N THR A 159 -7.59 -3.02 -25.29
CA THR A 159 -7.50 -2.18 -26.49
C THR A 159 -6.04 -1.85 -26.81
N ASP A 160 -5.77 -1.46 -28.07
CA ASP A 160 -4.43 -1.02 -28.50
C ASP A 160 -4.11 0.44 -28.10
N TRP A 161 -4.99 1.12 -27.37
CA TRP A 161 -4.81 2.52 -26.99
C TRP A 161 -3.61 2.77 -26.06
N LEU A 162 -3.22 1.75 -25.30
CA LEU A 162 -2.07 1.80 -24.38
C LEU A 162 -0.76 1.34 -25.04
N GLY A 163 -0.76 1.10 -26.35
CA GLY A 163 0.40 0.60 -27.11
C GLY A 163 0.76 -0.87 -26.84
N ARG A 164 -0.09 -1.58 -26.09
CA ARG A 164 -0.02 -3.03 -25.85
C ARG A 164 -1.38 -3.56 -25.44
N VAL A 165 -1.68 -4.79 -25.87
CA VAL A 165 -2.82 -5.56 -25.37
C VAL A 165 -2.41 -6.33 -24.11
N ASP A 166 -3.10 -6.09 -23.00
CA ASP A 166 -2.81 -6.66 -21.68
C ASP A 166 -3.86 -7.70 -21.24
N VAL A 167 -3.80 -8.89 -21.85
CA VAL A 167 -4.71 -10.01 -21.53
C VAL A 167 -4.54 -10.49 -20.09
N ALA A 168 -3.29 -10.54 -19.60
CA ALA A 168 -3.00 -10.98 -18.24
C ALA A 168 -3.59 -10.00 -17.21
N GLY A 169 -3.46 -8.70 -17.43
CA GLY A 169 -4.11 -7.67 -16.61
C GLY A 169 -5.63 -7.81 -16.60
N ALA A 170 -6.27 -8.06 -17.75
CA ALA A 170 -7.70 -8.30 -17.83
C ALA A 170 -8.16 -9.56 -17.07
N MET A 171 -7.37 -10.64 -17.13
CA MET A 171 -7.63 -11.85 -16.33
C MET A 171 -7.50 -11.57 -14.82
N ALA A 172 -6.48 -10.82 -14.40
CA ALA A 172 -6.30 -10.41 -13.01
C ALA A 172 -7.47 -9.53 -12.52
N VAL A 173 -7.96 -8.61 -13.36
CA VAL A 173 -9.16 -7.82 -13.09
C VAL A 173 -10.40 -8.71 -12.91
N ALA A 174 -10.59 -9.72 -13.77
CA ALA A 174 -11.72 -10.65 -13.63
C ALA A 174 -11.67 -11.39 -12.28
N VAL A 175 -10.50 -11.87 -11.87
CA VAL A 175 -10.29 -12.49 -10.55
C VAL A 175 -10.57 -11.50 -9.40
N LEU A 176 -10.07 -10.27 -9.50
CA LEU A 176 -10.34 -9.22 -8.52
C LEU A 176 -11.85 -8.93 -8.39
N VAL A 177 -12.57 -8.83 -9.51
CA VAL A 177 -14.02 -8.60 -9.51
C VAL A 177 -14.77 -9.74 -8.82
N VAL A 178 -14.37 -10.99 -9.04
CA VAL A 178 -14.91 -12.13 -8.29
C VAL A 178 -14.69 -11.91 -6.79
N PHE A 179 -13.48 -11.59 -6.33
CA PHE A 179 -13.22 -11.31 -4.92
C PHE A 179 -13.99 -10.09 -4.38
N LEU A 180 -14.25 -9.08 -5.19
CA LEU A 180 -15.05 -7.91 -4.80
C LEU A 180 -16.54 -8.23 -4.64
N ILE A 181 -17.06 -9.23 -5.38
CA ILE A 181 -18.47 -9.62 -5.34
C ILE A 181 -18.72 -10.67 -4.24
N ILE A 182 -17.90 -11.73 -4.19
CA ILE A 182 -18.14 -12.89 -3.32
C ILE A 182 -17.16 -13.02 -2.14
N GLY A 183 -16.11 -12.21 -2.11
CA GLY A 183 -15.07 -12.32 -1.09
C GLY A 183 -15.55 -11.92 0.32
N ARG A 184 -14.82 -12.39 1.34
CA ARG A 184 -15.18 -12.16 2.75
C ARG A 184 -14.92 -10.72 3.23
N ALA A 185 -14.11 -9.97 2.51
CA ALA A 185 -13.68 -8.62 2.88
C ALA A 185 -13.66 -7.65 1.66
N PRO A 186 -14.79 -7.46 0.96
CA PRO A 186 -14.81 -6.76 -0.33
C PRO A 186 -14.39 -5.29 -0.23
N VAL A 187 -14.68 -4.61 0.89
CA VAL A 187 -14.24 -3.22 1.13
C VAL A 187 -12.72 -3.11 1.32
N LEU A 188 -12.08 -4.14 1.89
CA LEU A 188 -10.62 -4.19 2.00
C LEU A 188 -10.00 -4.36 0.62
N TYR A 189 -10.51 -5.30 -0.18
CA TYR A 189 -10.03 -5.51 -1.55
C TYR A 189 -10.24 -4.27 -2.42
N ALA A 190 -11.38 -3.59 -2.27
CA ALA A 190 -11.63 -2.31 -2.93
C ALA A 190 -10.62 -1.25 -2.50
N GLY A 191 -10.31 -1.16 -1.19
CA GLY A 191 -9.28 -0.26 -0.68
C GLY A 191 -7.89 -0.56 -1.23
N VAL A 192 -7.52 -1.83 -1.39
CA VAL A 192 -6.24 -2.26 -2.00
C VAL A 192 -6.16 -1.89 -3.48
N PHE A 193 -7.27 -1.92 -4.21
CA PHE A 193 -7.29 -1.54 -5.62
C PHE A 193 -7.19 -0.01 -5.83
N LEU A 194 -7.73 0.79 -4.91
CA LEU A 194 -7.86 2.23 -5.07
C LEU A 194 -6.58 3.02 -4.73
N PHE A 195 -5.60 2.42 -4.04
CA PHE A 195 -4.39 3.09 -3.54
C PHE A 195 -3.15 2.22 -3.75
#